data_AF-A0A2D8AG73-F1
#
_entry.id   AF-A0A2D8AG73-F1
#
_cell.length_a   1.000
_cell.length_b   1.000
_cell.length_c   1.000
_cell.angle_alpha   90.00
_cell.angle_beta   90.00
_cell.angle_gamma   90.00
#
_symmetry.space_group_name_H-M   'P 1'
#
loop_
_entity.id
_entity.type
_entity.pdbx_description
1 polymer ?
#
loop_
_entity_poly.entity_id
_entity_poly.type
_entity_poly.pdbx_seq_one_letter_code
_entity_poly.pdbx_strand_id
1 'polypeptide(L)'
;MSYASIPAGKDLPNDFYVVIEIPANHDPIKYEVDKDMDCLLVDRFMATPMFYPANYGYIPNTLADDGDPLDVLVITPYPVQPGSVIRARAVGVLNMEDEA
;
A
#
# COMPACT_ATOMS: atom_id res chain seq x y z
N MET A 1 -8.73 16.27 1.71
CA MET A 1 -7.29 16.20 1.38
C MET A 1 -7.14 15.02 0.46
N SER A 2 -6.42 15.18 -0.66
CA SER A 2 -6.27 14.14 -1.68
C SER A 2 -4.97 13.37 -1.46
N TYR A 3 -4.96 12.06 -1.70
CA TYR A 3 -3.71 11.29 -1.64
C TYR A 3 -2.71 11.74 -2.72
N ALA A 4 -3.20 12.24 -3.86
CA ALA A 4 -2.36 12.78 -4.94
C ALA A 4 -1.51 13.99 -4.50
N SER A 5 -1.97 14.75 -3.49
CA SER A 5 -1.21 15.89 -2.95
C SER A 5 -0.02 15.51 -2.07
N ILE A 6 0.09 14.23 -1.68
CA ILE A 6 1.16 13.73 -0.83
C ILE A 6 2.38 13.43 -1.72
N PRO A 7 3.55 14.06 -1.50
CA PRO A 7 4.74 13.76 -2.30
C PRO A 7 5.15 12.29 -2.11
N ALA A 8 5.84 11.70 -3.09
CA ALA A 8 6.32 10.32 -2.99
C ALA A 8 7.27 10.11 -1.79
N GLY A 9 8.06 11.12 -1.42
CA GLY A 9 9.01 11.02 -0.31
C GLY A 9 9.72 12.33 -0.02
N LYS A 10 10.59 12.31 1.01
CA LYS A 10 11.47 13.45 1.34
C LYS A 10 12.87 13.31 0.73
N ASP A 11 13.36 12.07 0.58
CA ASP A 11 14.69 11.76 0.04
C ASP A 11 14.62 10.43 -0.73
N LEU A 12 14.27 10.49 -2.01
CA LEU A 12 14.09 9.29 -2.82
C LEU A 12 15.45 8.75 -3.33
N PRO A 13 15.68 7.42 -3.32
CA PRO A 13 14.75 6.34 -2.93
C PRO A 13 14.87 5.91 -1.45
N ASN A 14 15.65 6.60 -0.63
CA ASN A 14 15.97 6.20 0.75
C ASN A 14 14.81 6.41 1.73
N ASP A 15 13.86 7.28 1.40
CA ASP A 15 12.84 7.78 2.30
C ASP A 15 11.59 8.22 1.55
N PHE A 16 10.53 7.42 1.68
CA PHE A 16 9.27 7.61 0.97
C PHE A 16 8.07 7.45 1.89
N TYR A 17 6.92 7.96 1.44
CA TYR A 17 5.65 7.76 2.11
C TYR A 17 4.92 6.57 1.50
N VAL A 18 4.11 5.91 2.31
CA VAL A 18 3.23 4.82 1.89
C VAL A 18 1.84 5.12 2.42
N VAL A 19 0.85 5.12 1.53
CA VAL A 19 -0.57 5.17 1.91
C VAL A 19 -1.00 3.75 2.20
N ILE A 20 -1.48 3.47 3.41
CA ILE A 20 -1.84 2.11 3.82
C ILE A 20 -3.27 1.78 3.42
N GLU A 21 -3.45 0.67 2.71
CA GLU A 21 -4.75 0.16 2.30
C GLU A 21 -5.21 -0.96 3.21
N ILE A 22 -4.31 -1.90 3.52
CA ILE A 22 -4.63 -3.10 4.28
C ILE A 22 -3.66 -3.20 5.47
N PRO A 23 -4.15 -3.08 6.70
CA PRO A 23 -3.31 -3.22 7.89
C PRO A 23 -2.77 -4.65 8.04
N ALA A 24 -1.63 -4.77 8.72
CA ALA A 24 -1.10 -6.08 9.11
C ALA A 24 -2.14 -6.84 9.97
N ASN A 25 -2.25 -8.16 9.78
CA ASN A 25 -3.12 -9.05 10.56
C ASN A 25 -4.62 -8.66 10.57
N HIS A 26 -5.07 -7.89 9.58
CA HIS A 26 -6.45 -7.45 9.45
C HIS A 26 -7.38 -8.59 8.96
N ASP A 27 -8.69 -8.42 9.17
CA ASP A 27 -9.72 -9.25 8.56
C ASP A 27 -9.51 -9.39 7.04
N PRO A 28 -9.88 -10.54 6.43
CA PRO A 28 -9.54 -10.90 5.06
C PRO A 28 -10.36 -10.11 4.01
N ILE A 29 -10.11 -8.81 3.95
CA ILE A 29 -10.73 -7.84 3.04
C ILE A 29 -9.59 -7.14 2.31
N LYS A 30 -9.62 -7.22 0.97
CA LYS A 30 -8.74 -6.41 0.12
C LYS A 30 -9.40 -5.05 -0.05
N TYR A 31 -8.83 -4.07 0.62
CA TYR A 31 -9.14 -2.66 0.38
C TYR A 31 -8.21 -2.10 -0.68
N GLU A 32 -8.68 -1.06 -1.36
CA GLU A 32 -7.92 -0.32 -2.36
C GLU A 32 -8.35 1.15 -2.34
N VAL A 33 -7.41 2.07 -2.50
CA VAL A 33 -7.74 3.49 -2.64
C VAL A 33 -8.17 3.74 -4.09
N ASP A 34 -9.41 4.22 -4.24
CA ASP A 34 -9.85 4.74 -5.52
C ASP A 34 -9.22 6.12 -5.78
N LYS A 35 -8.46 6.22 -6.88
CA LYS A 35 -7.68 7.41 -7.22
C LYS A 35 -8.54 8.61 -7.65
N ASP A 36 -9.76 8.37 -8.15
CA ASP A 36 -10.66 9.43 -8.59
C ASP A 36 -11.52 9.96 -7.43
N MET A 37 -11.94 9.07 -6.53
CA MET A 37 -12.80 9.37 -5.39
C MET A 37 -12.03 9.70 -4.11
N ASP A 38 -10.73 9.42 -4.04
CA ASP A 38 -9.88 9.55 -2.85
C ASP A 38 -10.50 8.82 -1.63
N CYS A 39 -11.10 7.66 -1.84
CA CYS A 39 -11.76 6.88 -0.81
C CYS A 39 -11.25 5.43 -0.77
N LEU A 40 -11.36 4.81 0.40
CA LEU A 40 -11.02 3.40 0.55
C LEU A 40 -12.21 2.55 0.10
N LEU A 41 -12.05 1.84 -1.01
CA LEU A 41 -13.03 0.90 -1.54
C LEU A 41 -12.74 -0.52 -1.08
N VAL A 42 -13.80 -1.29 -0.91
CA VAL A 42 -13.71 -2.75 -0.78
C VAL A 42 -13.61 -3.32 -2.19
N ASP A 43 -12.43 -3.78 -2.58
CA ASP A 43 -12.22 -4.48 -3.85
C ASP A 43 -12.87 -5.87 -3.77
N ARG A 44 -12.48 -6.66 -2.75
CA ARG A 44 -13.03 -8.00 -2.54
C ARG A 44 -12.84 -8.54 -1.12
N PHE A 45 -13.67 -9.52 -0.77
CA PHE A 45 -13.44 -10.40 0.38
C PHE A 45 -12.54 -11.56 -0.04
N MET A 46 -11.47 -11.84 0.71
CA MET A 46 -10.55 -12.92 0.36
C MET A 46 -11.14 -14.27 0.76
N ALA A 47 -11.06 -15.26 -0.14
CA ALA A 47 -11.60 -16.61 0.11
C ALA A 47 -10.64 -17.51 0.91
N THR A 48 -9.34 -17.24 0.85
CA THR A 48 -8.32 -18.03 1.54
C THR A 48 -8.20 -17.62 3.00
N PRO A 49 -7.98 -18.55 3.94
CA PRO A 49 -7.84 -18.25 5.37
C PRO A 49 -6.44 -17.71 5.68
N MET A 50 -6.08 -16.62 5.02
CA MET A 50 -4.80 -15.92 5.15
C MET A 50 -5.04 -14.46 5.52
N PHE A 51 -4.04 -13.83 6.12
CA PHE A 51 -4.03 -12.42 6.48
C PHE A 51 -2.73 -11.78 6.00
N TYR A 52 -2.76 -10.47 5.73
CA TYR A 52 -1.57 -9.75 5.31
C TYR A 52 -0.51 -9.77 6.43
N PRO A 53 0.74 -10.18 6.14
CA PRO A 53 1.78 -10.34 7.17
C PRO A 53 2.39 -9.01 7.61
N ALA A 54 2.17 -7.93 6.85
CA ALA A 54 2.61 -6.57 7.12
C ALA A 54 1.57 -5.58 6.56
N ASN A 55 1.70 -4.30 6.86
CA ASN A 55 0.78 -3.31 6.29
C ASN A 55 1.06 -3.17 4.81
N TYR A 56 0.04 -3.31 3.98
CA TYR A 56 0.12 -3.20 2.54
C TYR A 56 -0.45 -1.86 2.08
N GLY A 57 0.15 -1.31 1.04
CA GLY A 57 -0.31 -0.12 0.36
C GLY A 57 0.70 0.32 -0.69
N TYR A 58 0.64 1.58 -1.10
CA TYR A 58 1.41 2.06 -2.24
C TYR A 58 2.15 3.38 -1.97
N ILE A 59 3.16 3.68 -2.79
CA ILE A 59 3.88 4.96 -2.77
C ILE A 59 3.13 5.96 -3.66
N PRO A 60 2.60 7.08 -3.11
CA PRO A 60 1.89 8.06 -3.92
C PRO A 60 2.84 8.71 -4.94
N ASN A 61 2.31 9.18 -6.07
CA ASN A 61 3.08 9.84 -7.13
C ASN A 61 4.22 8.98 -7.70
N THR A 62 3.96 7.67 -7.85
CA THR A 62 4.81 6.72 -8.59
C THR A 62 3.98 6.02 -9.67
N LEU A 63 4.66 5.36 -10.61
CA LEU A 63 4.04 4.60 -11.69
C LEU A 63 4.93 3.39 -11.99
N ALA A 64 4.38 2.19 -11.82
CA ALA A 64 4.97 0.91 -12.16
C ALA A 64 4.55 0.49 -13.58
N ASP A 65 5.12 -0.62 -14.06
CA ASP A 65 4.96 -1.08 -15.45
C ASP A 65 3.54 -1.58 -15.77
N ASP A 66 2.76 -1.92 -14.75
CA ASP A 66 1.33 -2.30 -14.83
C ASP A 66 0.38 -1.08 -14.89
N GLY A 67 0.90 0.13 -14.73
CA GLY A 67 0.12 1.37 -14.73
C GLY A 67 -0.36 1.82 -13.35
N ASP A 68 -0.02 1.09 -12.29
CA ASP A 68 -0.38 1.42 -10.91
C ASP A 68 0.81 2.01 -10.12
N PRO A 69 0.54 2.70 -8.99
CA PRO A 69 1.59 3.12 -8.07
C PRO A 69 2.35 1.92 -7.52
N LEU A 70 3.61 2.13 -7.14
CA LEU A 70 4.46 1.06 -6.64
C LEU A 70 3.99 0.53 -5.28
N ASP A 71 3.75 -0.78 -5.20
CA ASP A 71 3.32 -1.47 -3.99
C ASP A 71 4.43 -1.64 -2.94
N VAL A 72 4.04 -1.63 -1.67
CA VAL A 72 4.94 -1.78 -0.53
C VAL A 72 4.29 -2.57 0.61
N LEU A 73 5.05 -3.52 1.17
CA LEU A 73 4.79 -4.08 2.49
C LEU A 73 5.63 -3.35 3.55
N VAL A 74 4.97 -2.73 4.53
CA VAL A 74 5.58 -1.97 5.61
C VAL A 74 5.50 -2.76 6.92
N ILE A 75 6.66 -3.26 7.38
CA ILE A 75 6.79 -3.96 8.65
C ILE A 75 6.80 -2.96 9.80
N THR A 76 5.86 -3.10 10.73
CA THR A 76 5.70 -2.22 11.91
C THR A 76 5.50 -3.03 13.19
N PRO A 77 5.73 -2.44 14.39
CA PRO A 77 5.44 -3.11 15.65
C PRO A 77 3.96 -3.38 15.90
N TYR A 78 3.07 -2.57 15.30
CA TYR A 78 1.62 -2.68 15.42
C TYR A 78 0.95 -2.35 14.08
N PRO A 79 -0.19 -2.97 13.74
CA PRO A 79 -0.98 -2.58 12.59
C PRO A 79 -1.38 -1.10 12.66
N VAL A 80 -1.41 -0.43 11.50
CA VAL A 80 -1.84 0.97 11.41
C VAL A 80 -3.21 1.09 10.74
N GLN A 81 -3.82 2.26 10.80
CA GLN A 81 -5.17 2.46 10.28
C GLN A 81 -5.19 2.48 8.74
N PRO A 82 -6.20 1.88 8.07
CA PRO A 82 -6.42 2.08 6.64
C PRO A 82 -6.57 3.57 6.30
N GLY A 83 -5.99 4.01 5.18
CA GLY A 83 -5.89 5.40 4.74
C GLY A 83 -4.85 6.24 5.48
N SER A 84 -4.16 5.69 6.48
CA SER A 84 -3.05 6.40 7.14
C SER A 84 -1.82 6.43 6.24
N VAL A 85 -0.94 7.40 6.48
CA VAL A 85 0.29 7.60 5.71
C VAL A 85 1.47 7.35 6.64
N ILE A 86 2.36 6.45 6.25
CA ILE A 86 3.56 6.10 7.02
C ILE A 86 4.82 6.43 6.22
N ARG A 87 5.84 6.96 6.89
CA ARG A 87 7.17 7.17 6.32
C ARG A 87 7.97 5.87 6.44
N ALA A 88 8.52 5.40 5.33
CA ALA A 88 9.22 4.12 5.23
C ALA A 88 10.54 4.25 4.44
N ARG A 89 11.35 3.19 4.52
CA ARG A 89 12.59 3.01 3.75
C ARG A 89 12.60 1.60 3.18
N ALA A 90 12.98 1.47 1.91
CA ALA A 90 13.14 0.18 1.28
C ALA A 90 14.30 -0.63 1.90
N VAL A 91 14.06 -1.92 2.12
CA VAL A 91 15.05 -2.87 2.65
C VAL A 91 15.27 -4.08 1.74
N GLY A 92 14.39 -4.28 0.76
CA GLY A 92 14.42 -5.40 -0.18
C GLY A 92 13.25 -5.29 -1.15
N VAL A 93 13.25 -6.18 -2.15
CA VAL A 93 12.21 -6.29 -3.17
C VAL A 93 11.85 -7.76 -3.31
N LEU A 94 10.55 -8.04 -3.39
CA LEU A 94 10.03 -9.37 -3.71
C LEU A 94 9.62 -9.36 -5.19
N ASN A 95 10.35 -10.10 -6.02
CA ASN A 95 9.98 -10.28 -7.43
C ASN A 95 8.94 -11.39 -7.53
N MET A 96 7.87 -11.14 -8.27
CA MET A 96 6.78 -12.09 -8.53
C MET A 96 6.46 -12.06 -10.02
N GLU A 97 5.95 -13.18 -10.52
CA GLU A 97 5.34 -13.30 -11.84
C GLU A 97 3.92 -13.81 -11.59
N ASP A 98 2.94 -13.10 -12.13
CA ASP A 98 1.51 -13.47 -12.06
C ASP A 98 0.98 -13.73 -13.47
N GLU A 99 -0.19 -14.36 -13.56
CA GLU A 99 -0.87 -14.62 -14.82
C GLU A 99 -1.35 -13.31 -15.48
N ALA A 100 -1.29 -13.25 -16.82
CA ALA A 100 -1.67 -12.08 -17.62
C ALA A 100 -3.20 -11.95 -17.82
#